data_AF-A0A822I7J8-F1
#
_entry.id   AF-A0A822I7J8-F1
#
_cell.length_a   1.000
_cell.length_b   1.000
_cell.length_c   1.000
_cell.angle_alpha   90.00
_cell.angle_beta   90.00
_cell.angle_gamma   90.00
#
_symmetry.space_group_name_H-M   'P 1'
#
loop_
_entity.id
_entity.type
_entity.pdbx_description
1 polymer ?
#
loop_
_entity_poly.entity_id
_entity_poly.type
_entity_poly.pdbx_seq_one_letter_code
_entity_poly.pdbx_strand_id
1 'polypeptide(L)' 'EFLAVDEGILVKWGSDVFVSTRNAVRSKDLGRLKQTVKEEFHILDEREKKSRSVIARLEADFAKRILELE' A
#
# COMPACT_ATOMS: atom_id res chain seq x y z
N GLU A 1 -2.93 -20.30 -13.19
CA GLU A 1 -2.02 -19.14 -12.98
C GLU A 1 -2.32 -18.57 -11.61
N PHE A 2 -1.39 -17.88 -10.98
CA PHE A 2 -1.55 -17.30 -9.65
C PHE A 2 -1.29 -15.79 -9.70
N LEU A 3 -1.86 -15.06 -8.75
CA LEU A 3 -1.57 -13.65 -8.53
C LEU A 3 -0.93 -13.48 -7.15
N ALA A 4 0.21 -12.80 -7.12
CA ALA A 4 0.69 -12.13 -5.92
C ALA A 4 -0.06 -10.80 -5.81
N VAL A 5 -0.61 -10.52 -4.65
CA VAL A 5 -1.24 -9.24 -4.31
C VAL A 5 -0.61 -8.70 -3.04
N ASP A 6 -0.62 -7.38 -2.87
CA ASP A 6 -0.20 -6.74 -1.62
C ASP A 6 -1.35 -6.72 -0.58
N GLU A 7 -1.48 -5.63 0.16
CA GLU A 7 -2.61 -5.39 1.05
C GLU A 7 -3.84 -4.82 0.31
N GLY A 8 -5.03 -5.21 0.74
CA GLY A 8 -6.25 -4.81 0.05
C GLY A 8 -7.52 -5.24 0.76
N ILE A 9 -8.63 -5.14 0.04
CA ILE A 9 -9.97 -5.50 0.53
C ILE A 9 -10.51 -6.64 -0.33
N LEU A 10 -10.97 -7.70 0.34
CA LEU A 10 -11.70 -8.80 -0.29
C LEU A 10 -13.19 -8.61 -0.01
N VAL A 11 -14.00 -8.67 -1.07
CA VAL A 11 -15.45 -8.70 -0.97
C VAL A 11 -15.95 -9.98 -1.63
N LYS A 12 -16.76 -10.75 -0.90
CA LYS A 12 -17.43 -11.94 -1.44
C LYS A 12 -18.93 -11.69 -1.50
N TRP A 13 -19.52 -11.92 -2.66
CA TRP A 13 -20.96 -11.83 -2.89
C TRP A 13 -21.47 -13.10 -3.56
N GLY A 14 -22.09 -13.98 -2.78
CA GLY A 14 -22.49 -15.31 -3.26
C GLY A 14 -21.28 -16.14 -3.73
N SER A 15 -21.26 -16.47 -5.03
CA SER A 15 -20.13 -17.13 -5.71
C SER A 15 -19.04 -16.18 -6.16
N ASP A 16 -19.31 -14.87 -6.21
CA ASP A 16 -18.38 -13.88 -6.75
C ASP A 16 -17.41 -13.42 -5.67
N VAL A 17 -16.13 -13.30 -6.04
CA VAL A 17 -15.06 -12.83 -5.18
C VAL A 17 -14.34 -11.70 -5.89
N PHE A 18 -14.32 -10.53 -5.25
CA PHE A 18 -13.61 -9.35 -5.72
C PHE A 18 -12.47 -9.03 -4.77
N VAL A 19 -11.32 -8.69 -5.33
CA VAL A 19 -10.13 -8.26 -4.58
C VAL A 19 -9.72 -6.90 -5.11
N SER A 20 -9.77 -5.88 -4.26
CA SER A 20 -9.23 -4.56 -4.53
C SER A 20 -7.89 -4.44 -3.84
N THR A 21 -6.83 -4.25 -4.61
CA THR A 21 -5.42 -4.24 -4.18
C THR A 21 -4.71 -3.16 -4.98
N ARG A 22 -3.66 -2.55 -4.42
CA ARG A 22 -2.89 -1.53 -5.15
C ARG A 22 -1.93 -2.16 -6.14
N ASN A 23 -1.31 -3.27 -5.76
CA ASN A 23 -0.31 -3.96 -6.57
C ASN A 23 -0.65 -5.44 -6.75
N ALA A 24 -0.63 -5.91 -8.00
CA ALA A 24 -0.82 -7.31 -8.32
C ALA A 24 0.11 -7.78 -9.45
N VAL A 25 0.73 -8.95 -9.29
CA VAL A 25 1.61 -9.57 -10.28
C VAL A 25 1.13 -10.98 -10.58
N ARG A 26 0.96 -11.31 -11.87
CA ARG A 26 0.50 -12.64 -12.32
C ARG A 26 1.66 -13.50 -12.78
N SER A 27 1.70 -14.76 -12.34
CA SER A 27 2.69 -15.75 -12.78
C SER A 27 2.22 -17.17 -12.53
N LYS A 28 2.84 -18.16 -13.19
CA LYS A 28 2.70 -19.59 -12.86
C LYS A 28 3.75 -20.05 -11.84
N ASP A 29 4.83 -19.30 -11.69
CA ASP A 29 5.93 -19.58 -10.76
C ASP A 29 5.64 -18.97 -9.38
N LEU A 30 5.30 -19.82 -8.41
CA LEU A 30 5.03 -19.44 -7.04
C LEU A 30 6.28 -18.93 -6.29
N GLY A 31 7.47 -19.38 -6.66
CA GLY A 31 8.73 -18.92 -6.07
C GLY A 31 8.94 -17.44 -6.36
N ARG A 32 8.79 -17.06 -7.63
CA ARG A 32 8.83 -15.66 -8.07
C ARG A 32 7.75 -14.81 -7.39
N LEU A 33 6.51 -15.29 -7.34
CA LEU A 33 5.42 -14.56 -6.69
C LEU A 33 5.70 -14.32 -5.20
N LYS A 34 6.23 -15.32 -4.50
CA LYS A 34 6.61 -15.19 -3.09
C LYS A 34 7.73 -14.18 -2.88
N GLN A 35 8.71 -14.13 -3.79
CA GLN A 35 9.78 -13.14 -3.73
C GLN A 35 9.23 -11.73 -3.91
N THR A 36 8.40 -11.50 -4.93
CA THR A 36 7.76 -10.20 -5.20
C THR A 36 6.95 -9.69 -3.99
N VAL A 37 6.17 -10.56 -3.33
CA VAL A 37 5.42 -10.17 -2.12
C VAL A 37 6.36 -9.74 -0.99
N LYS A 38 7.45 -10.48 -0.77
CA LYS A 38 8.35 -10.23 0.36
C LYS A 38 9.24 -9.01 0.17
N GLU A 39 9.80 -8.86 -1.03
CA GLU A 39 10.86 -7.89 -1.29
C GLU A 39 10.29 -6.59 -1.84
N GLU A 40 9.37 -6.67 -2.81
CA GLU A 40 8.92 -5.48 -3.53
C GLU A 40 7.79 -4.78 -2.77
N PHE A 41 6.76 -5.50 -2.37
CA PHE A 41 5.59 -4.89 -1.72
C PHE A 41 5.88 -4.36 -0.32
N HIS A 42 6.69 -5.07 0.47
CA HIS A 42 7.04 -4.62 1.83
C HIS A 42 7.90 -3.35 1.82
N ILE A 43 8.86 -3.23 0.89
CA ILE A 43 9.71 -2.04 0.77
C ILE A 43 8.88 -0.82 0.31
N LEU A 44 7.94 -1.03 -0.61
CA LEU A 44 7.04 0.03 -1.08
C LEU A 44 6.16 0.54 0.06
N ASP A 45 5.56 -0.35 0.84
CA ASP A 45 4.72 0.01 1.99
C ASP A 45 5.48 0.85 3.04
N GLU A 46 6.69 0.42 3.45
CA GLU A 46 7.50 1.19 4.41
C GLU A 46 7.91 2.57 3.88
N ARG A 47 8.22 2.66 2.59
CA ARG A 47 8.51 3.95 1.95
C ARG A 47 7.28 4.85 1.94
N GLU A 48 6.11 4.33 1.57
CA GLU A 48 4.85 5.08 1.59
C GLU A 48 4.51 5.58 3.00
N LYS A 49 4.61 4.72 4.02
CA LYS A 49 4.40 5.10 5.43
C LYS A 49 5.31 6.25 5.87
N LYS A 50 6.60 6.18 5.54
CA LYS A 50 7.57 7.22 5.88
C LYS A 50 7.26 8.54 5.14
N SER A 51 6.91 8.47 3.86
CA SER A 51 6.52 9.67 3.11
C SER A 51 5.26 10.33 3.68
N ARG A 52 4.23 9.53 4.01
CA ARG A 52 2.98 10.06 4.60
C ARG A 52 3.20 10.70 5.96
N SER A 53 4.07 10.14 6.81
CA SER A 53 4.36 10.72 8.13
C SER A 53 5.12 12.05 8.03
N VAL A 54 6.05 12.17 7.08
CA VAL A 54 6.75 13.43 6.80
C VAL A 54 5.77 14.50 6.31
N ILE A 55 4.87 14.16 5.38
CA ILE A 55 3.86 15.10 4.86
C ILE A 55 2.93 15.54 5.99
N ALA A 56 2.38 14.62 6.77
CA ALA A 56 1.48 14.95 7.87
C ALA A 56 2.13 15.88 8.91
N ARG A 57 3.43 15.68 9.18
CA ARG A 57 4.20 16.58 10.05
C ARG A 57 4.37 17.97 9.44
N LEU A 58 4.71 18.05 8.16
CA LEU A 58 4.83 19.33 7.45
C LEU A 58 3.49 20.09 7.43
N GLU A 59 2.38 19.39 7.18
CA GLU A 59 1.03 19.96 7.21
C GLU A 59 0.69 20.51 8.61
N ALA A 60 0.99 19.75 9.67
CA ALA A 60 0.77 20.19 11.05
C ALA A 60 1.65 21.40 11.43
N ASP A 61 2.95 21.37 11.10
CA ASP A 61 3.88 22.47 11.37
C ASP A 61 3.48 23.74 10.59
N PHE A 62 2.97 23.59 9.37
CA PHE A 62 2.46 24.70 8.56
C PHE A 62 1.19 25.31 9.16
N ALA A 63 0.21 24.48 9.54
CA ALA A 63 -1.02 24.95 10.20
C ALA A 63 -0.72 25.72 11.49
N LYS A 64 0.25 25.23 12.29
CA LYS A 64 0.70 25.91 13.51
C LYS A 64 1.30 27.29 13.22
N ARG A 65 2.18 27.41 12.22
CA ARG A 65 2.82 28.69 11.87
C ARG A 65 1.83 29.72 11.34
N ILE A 66 0.78 29.30 10.64
CA ILE A 66 -0.28 30.21 10.21
C ILE A 66 -1.00 30.81 11.42
N LEU A 67 -1.36 29.98 12.41
CA LEU A 67 -2.02 30.44 13.64
C LEU A 67 -1.15 31.38 14.49
N GLU A 68 0.18 31.25 14.41
CA GLU A 68 1.12 32.15 15.10
C GLU A 68 1.31 33.52 14.40
N LEU A 69 0.81 33.67 13.16
CA LEU A 69 0.91 34.91 12.37
C LEU A 69 -0.37 35.75 12.37
N GLU A 70 -1.43 35.27 13.04
CA GLU A 70 -2.64 36.04 13.38
C GLU A 70 -2.51 36.71 14.75
#